data_AF-A0A974TKJ4-F1
#
_entry.id   AF-A0A974TKJ4-F1
#
_cell.length_a   1.000
_cell.length_b   1.000
_cell.length_c   1.000
_cell.angle_alpha   90.00
_cell.angle_beta   90.00
_cell.angle_gamma   90.00
#
_symmetry.space_group_name_H-M   'P 1'
#
loop_
_entity.id
_entity.type
_entity.pdbx_description
1 polymer ?
#
loop_
_entity_poly.entity_id
_entity_poly.type
_entity_poly.pdbx_seq_one_letter_code
_entity_poly.pdbx_strand_id
1 'polypeptide(L)'
;MEPTSLLLEYLKEQYTQARQHETRQTAATTFLTAAAGLLLGGDACEYLKSNNWETALLIFLIGLANWQINEANFKGNRFHARLAGYTRIELEKALSPWPADIATPTALRDRALKEVGIIGNVGEKVHQAMRLVPIGVMVIGILLLISAVLNL
;
A
#
# COMPACT_ATOMS: atom_id res chain seq x y z
N MET A 1 -31.21 5.21 -16.06
CA MET A 1 -30.50 5.67 -14.85
C MET A 1 -29.97 7.06 -15.15
N GLU A 2 -30.24 8.05 -14.29
CA GLU A 2 -29.81 9.44 -14.49
C GLU A 2 -28.27 9.52 -14.53
N PRO A 3 -27.64 10.28 -15.45
CA PRO A 3 -26.18 10.37 -15.55
C PRO A 3 -25.46 10.69 -14.22
N THR A 4 -26.07 11.57 -13.43
CA THR A 4 -25.62 11.96 -12.09
C THR A 4 -25.63 10.80 -11.10
N SER A 5 -26.64 9.93 -11.16
CA SER A 5 -26.73 8.76 -10.29
C SER A 5 -25.64 7.73 -10.62
N LEU A 6 -25.32 7.56 -11.91
CA LEU A 6 -24.23 6.69 -12.37
C LEU A 6 -22.86 7.23 -11.94
N LEU A 7 -22.63 8.54 -12.04
CA LEU A 7 -21.40 9.18 -11.55
C LEU A 7 -21.23 9.04 -10.03
N LEU A 8 -22.32 9.16 -9.27
CA LEU A 8 -22.29 8.97 -7.82
C LEU A 8 -21.98 7.52 -7.44
N GLU A 9 -22.59 6.55 -8.13
CA GLU A 9 -22.33 5.13 -7.93
C GLU A 9 -20.87 4.79 -8.25
N TYR A 10 -20.37 5.28 -9.39
CA TYR A 10 -18.98 5.10 -9.79
C TYR A 10 -18.02 5.72 -8.77
N LEU A 11 -18.30 6.91 -8.27
CA LEU A 11 -17.50 7.55 -7.22
C LEU A 11 -17.42 6.69 -5.95
N LYS A 12 -18.55 6.15 -5.49
CA LYS A 12 -18.61 5.24 -4.33
C LYS A 12 -17.82 3.96 -4.57
N GLU A 13 -17.90 3.40 -5.77
CA GLU A 13 -17.16 2.22 -6.15
C GLU A 13 -15.65 2.48 -6.10
N GLN A 14 -15.18 3.60 -6.66
CA GLN A 14 -13.75 3.96 -6.64
C GLN A 14 -13.20 4.12 -5.21
N TYR A 15 -13.97 4.73 -4.30
CA TYR A 15 -13.57 4.82 -2.89
C TYR A 15 -13.53 3.45 -2.20
N THR A 16 -14.48 2.57 -2.51
CA THR A 16 -14.50 1.20 -1.99
C THR A 16 -13.29 0.41 -2.49
N GLN A 17 -12.98 0.49 -3.78
CA GLN A 17 -11.83 -0.19 -4.39
C GLN A 17 -10.50 0.32 -3.80
N ALA A 18 -10.33 1.63 -3.64
CA ALA A 18 -9.17 2.22 -2.97
C ALA A 18 -8.93 1.63 -1.56
N ARG A 19 -9.98 1.56 -0.73
CA ARG A 19 -9.91 0.99 0.62
C ARG A 19 -9.61 -0.52 0.63
N GLN A 20 -10.13 -1.26 -0.34
CA GLN A 20 -9.82 -2.69 -0.49
C GLN A 20 -8.34 -2.91 -0.81
N HIS A 21 -7.73 -2.06 -1.65
CA HIS A 21 -6.30 -2.14 -1.95
C HIS A 21 -5.41 -1.85 -0.75
N GLU A 22 -5.76 -0.86 0.07
CA GLU A 22 -5.04 -0.59 1.34
C GLU A 22 -5.12 -1.78 2.29
N THR A 23 -6.32 -2.35 2.45
CA THR A 23 -6.53 -3.53 3.33
C THR A 23 -5.71 -4.74 2.85
N ARG A 24 -5.71 -5.02 1.54
CA ARG A 24 -4.92 -6.11 0.94
C ARG A 24 -3.42 -5.88 1.09
N GLN A 25 -2.95 -4.64 0.93
CA GLN A 25 -1.56 -4.27 1.11
C GLN A 25 -1.09 -4.52 2.54
N THR A 26 -1.85 -4.07 3.54
CA THR A 26 -1.55 -4.32 4.96
C THR A 26 -1.54 -5.81 5.25
N ALA A 27 -2.58 -6.55 4.85
CA ALA A 27 -2.67 -7.99 5.10
C ALA A 27 -1.50 -8.77 4.49
N ALA A 28 -1.15 -8.49 3.23
CA ALA A 28 -0.02 -9.13 2.56
C ALA A 28 1.32 -8.79 3.23
N THR A 29 1.52 -7.53 3.59
CA THR A 29 2.74 -7.08 4.28
C THR A 29 2.87 -7.75 5.64
N THR A 30 1.79 -7.79 6.43
CA THR A 30 1.76 -8.44 7.74
C THR A 30 2.04 -9.94 7.64
N PHE A 31 1.36 -10.63 6.72
CA PHE A 31 1.56 -12.06 6.53
C PHE A 31 2.98 -12.41 6.11
N LEU A 32 3.53 -11.71 5.11
CA LEU A 32 4.89 -11.98 4.60
C LEU A 32 5.96 -11.59 5.62
N THR A 33 5.75 -10.51 6.38
CA THR A 33 6.67 -10.15 7.48
C THR A 33 6.62 -11.18 8.60
N ALA A 34 5.44 -11.68 8.96
CA ALA A 34 5.30 -12.74 9.96
C ALA A 34 5.94 -14.06 9.48
N ALA A 35 5.78 -14.42 8.20
CA ALA A 35 6.42 -15.60 7.61
C ALA A 35 7.96 -15.48 7.66
N ALA A 36 8.51 -14.32 7.28
CA ALA A 36 9.94 -14.06 7.43
C ALA A 36 10.39 -14.13 8.90
N GLY A 37 9.60 -13.57 9.82
CA GLY A 37 9.87 -13.63 11.26
C GLY A 37 9.84 -15.05 11.82
N LEU A 38 8.94 -15.91 11.36
CA LEU A 38 8.90 -17.32 11.74
C LEU A 38 10.12 -18.09 11.22
N LEU A 39 10.51 -17.87 9.96
CA LEU A 39 11.74 -18.45 9.40
C LEU A 39 13.00 -17.98 10.12
N LEU A 40 12.99 -16.75 10.64
CA LEU A 40 14.07 -16.20 11.45
C LEU A 40 13.99 -16.57 12.93
N GLY A 41 12.83 -16.99 13.45
CA GLY A 41 12.59 -17.22 14.88
C GLY A 41 12.52 -18.69 15.29
N GLY A 42 12.14 -19.59 14.37
CA GLY A 42 12.23 -21.03 14.54
C GLY A 42 13.69 -21.47 14.41
N ASP A 43 14.35 -21.68 15.55
CA ASP A 43 15.71 -22.22 15.64
C ASP A 43 16.78 -21.41 14.87
N ALA A 44 16.67 -20.07 14.84
CA ALA A 44 17.63 -19.16 14.20
C ALA A 44 19.09 -19.52 14.52
N CYS A 45 19.38 -19.89 15.78
CA CYS A 45 20.74 -20.24 16.21
C CYS A 45 21.24 -21.59 15.68
N GLU A 46 20.36 -22.54 15.33
CA GLU A 46 20.75 -23.83 14.74
C GLU A 46 20.66 -23.80 13.21
N TYR A 47 19.67 -23.10 12.64
CA TYR A 47 19.52 -22.94 11.20
C TYR A 47 20.62 -22.06 10.59
N LEU A 48 21.01 -20.97 11.27
CA LEU A 48 22.16 -20.14 10.84
C LEU A 48 23.48 -20.91 10.91
N LYS A 49 23.61 -21.89 11.82
CA LYS A 49 24.77 -22.78 11.89
C LYS A 49 24.79 -23.85 10.80
N SER A 50 23.65 -24.16 10.19
CA SER A 50 23.51 -25.30 9.26
C SER A 50 23.87 -25.01 7.80
N ASN A 51 24.41 -23.83 7.50
CA ASN A 51 24.79 -23.44 6.12
C ASN A 51 23.63 -23.53 5.12
N ASN A 52 22.40 -23.29 5.60
CA ASN A 52 21.18 -23.52 4.82
C ASN A 52 20.85 -22.32 3.92
N TRP A 53 21.48 -22.30 2.75
CA TRP A 53 21.27 -21.28 1.71
C TRP A 53 19.82 -21.26 1.18
N GLU A 54 19.07 -22.36 1.30
CA GLU A 54 17.69 -22.48 0.81
C GLU A 54 16.76 -21.59 1.65
N THR A 55 16.91 -21.61 2.97
CA THR A 55 16.19 -20.73 3.88
C THR A 55 16.54 -19.26 3.65
N ALA A 56 17.82 -18.96 3.41
CA ALA A 56 18.26 -17.60 3.10
C ALA A 56 17.63 -17.08 1.79
N LEU A 57 17.59 -17.93 0.76
CA LEU A 57 16.92 -17.62 -0.51
C LEU A 57 15.41 -17.43 -0.31
N LEU A 58 14.75 -18.27 0.49
CA LEU A 58 13.32 -18.12 0.79
C LEU A 58 13.01 -16.81 1.51
N ILE A 59 13.81 -16.41 2.51
CA ILE A 59 13.67 -15.12 3.20
C ILE A 59 13.81 -13.97 2.20
N PHE A 60 14.81 -14.02 1.32
CA PHE A 60 14.97 -13.02 0.26
C PHE A 60 13.74 -12.94 -0.66
N LEU A 61 13.24 -14.09 -1.14
CA LEU A 61 12.07 -14.16 -2.01
C LEU A 61 10.80 -13.64 -1.33
N ILE A 62 10.63 -13.87 -0.03
CA ILE A 62 9.53 -13.30 0.76
C ILE A 62 9.64 -11.77 0.79
N GLY A 63 10.84 -11.23 1.03
CA GLY A 63 11.08 -9.79 0.98
C GLY A 63 10.77 -9.20 -0.40
N LEU A 64 11.21 -9.86 -1.47
CA LEU A 64 10.96 -9.43 -2.85
C LEU A 64 9.47 -9.46 -3.21
N ALA A 65 8.76 -10.54 -2.86
CA ALA A 65 7.32 -10.66 -3.08
C ALA A 65 6.55 -9.57 -2.32
N ASN A 66 6.92 -9.33 -1.06
CA ASN A 66 6.32 -8.28 -0.24
C ASN A 66 6.54 -6.89 -0.87
N TRP A 67 7.76 -6.59 -1.35
CA TRP A 67 8.04 -5.35 -2.07
C TRP A 67 7.17 -5.17 -3.32
N GLN A 68 7.04 -6.21 -4.16
CA GLN A 68 6.23 -6.14 -5.38
C GLN A 68 4.74 -5.95 -5.11
N ILE A 69 4.19 -6.68 -4.13
CA ILE A 69 2.78 -6.55 -3.74
C ILE A 69 2.49 -5.14 -3.19
N ASN A 70 3.41 -4.62 -2.39
CA ASN A 70 3.31 -3.27 -1.83
C ASN A 70 3.29 -2.21 -2.95
N GLU A 71 4.18 -2.33 -3.94
CA GLU A 71 4.22 -1.44 -5.10
C GLU A 71 2.96 -1.52 -5.96
N ALA A 72 2.47 -2.73 -6.22
CA ALA A 72 1.26 -2.95 -7.02
C ALA A 72 0.02 -2.33 -6.36
N ASN A 73 -0.15 -2.53 -5.04
CA ASN A 73 -1.28 -1.95 -4.32
C ASN A 73 -1.20 -0.43 -4.20
N PHE A 74 0.00 0.14 -4.03
CA PHE A 74 0.16 1.60 -4.05
C PHE A 74 -0.25 2.22 -5.39
N LYS A 75 0.19 1.60 -6.50
CA LYS A 75 -0.21 2.03 -7.85
C LYS A 75 -1.71 1.92 -8.07
N GLY A 76 -2.33 0.82 -7.63
CA GLY A 76 -3.78 0.62 -7.68
C GLY A 76 -4.53 1.69 -6.88
N ASN A 77 -4.14 1.91 -5.62
CA ASN A 77 -4.78 2.92 -4.77
C ASN A 77 -4.68 4.34 -5.37
N ARG A 78 -3.51 4.68 -5.94
CA ARG A 78 -3.30 5.95 -6.66
C ARG A 78 -4.21 6.12 -7.88
N PHE A 79 -4.44 5.04 -8.63
CA PHE A 79 -5.34 5.06 -9.76
C PHE A 79 -6.77 5.36 -9.33
N HIS A 80 -7.30 4.61 -8.37
CA HIS A 80 -8.67 4.80 -7.87
C HIS A 80 -8.87 6.17 -7.21
N ALA A 81 -7.89 6.66 -6.44
CA ALA A 81 -7.96 7.99 -5.83
C ALA A 81 -8.00 9.12 -6.87
N ARG A 82 -7.23 9.00 -7.97
CA ARG A 82 -7.27 9.97 -9.07
C ARG A 82 -8.60 9.92 -9.82
N LEU A 83 -9.07 8.71 -10.12
CA LEU A 83 -10.32 8.48 -10.84
C LEU A 83 -11.54 8.98 -10.02
N ALA A 84 -11.55 8.76 -8.71
CA ALA A 84 -12.53 9.33 -7.79
C ALA A 84 -12.47 10.88 -7.81
N GLY A 85 -11.27 11.46 -7.84
CA GLY A 85 -11.07 12.90 -7.98
C GLY A 85 -11.70 13.47 -9.25
N TYR A 86 -11.46 12.84 -10.40
CA TYR A 86 -12.06 13.24 -11.68
C TYR A 86 -13.58 13.07 -11.68
N THR A 87 -14.06 11.94 -11.17
CA THR A 87 -15.50 11.66 -11.09
C THR A 87 -16.23 12.67 -10.20
N ARG A 88 -15.61 13.09 -9.08
CA ARG A 88 -16.16 14.14 -8.21
C ARG A 88 -16.29 15.47 -8.95
N ILE A 89 -15.27 15.88 -9.70
CA ILE A 89 -15.30 17.14 -10.45
C ILE A 89 -16.41 17.12 -11.51
N GLU A 90 -16.55 16.02 -12.25
CA GLU A 90 -17.61 15.89 -13.25
C GLU A 90 -19.01 15.81 -12.62
N LEU A 91 -19.13 15.16 -11.45
CA LEU A 91 -20.38 15.13 -10.69
C LEU A 91 -20.78 16.53 -10.20
N GLU A 92 -19.83 17.32 -9.69
CA GLU A 92 -20.07 18.71 -9.29
C GLU A 92 -20.51 19.58 -10.46
N LYS A 93 -19.90 19.40 -11.64
CA LYS A 93 -20.31 20.10 -12.87
C LYS A 93 -21.73 19.72 -13.30
N ALA A 94 -22.04 18.42 -13.29
CA ALA A 94 -23.36 17.89 -13.68
C ALA A 94 -24.49 18.35 -12.74
N LEU A 95 -24.17 18.63 -11.47
CA LEU A 95 -25.10 19.14 -10.47
C LEU A 95 -25.17 20.67 -10.41
N SER A 96 -24.46 21.39 -11.30
CA SER A 96 -24.51 22.84 -11.36
C SER A 96 -25.84 23.33 -11.96
N PRO A 97 -26.50 24.37 -11.40
CA PRO A 97 -26.01 25.27 -10.37
C PRO A 97 -26.02 24.68 -8.96
N TRP A 98 -24.89 24.85 -8.25
CA TRP A 98 -24.74 24.40 -6.86
C TRP A 98 -25.24 25.48 -5.88
N PRO A 99 -26.00 25.11 -4.82
CA PRO A 99 -26.46 26.08 -3.82
C PRO A 99 -25.29 26.77 -3.11
N ALA A 100 -25.32 28.11 -3.02
CA ALA A 100 -24.22 28.91 -2.49
C ALA A 100 -23.99 28.73 -0.98
N ASP A 101 -25.03 28.28 -0.25
CA ASP A 101 -25.02 27.98 1.17
C ASP A 101 -24.44 26.60 1.50
N ILE A 102 -24.29 25.73 0.50
CA ILE A 102 -23.79 24.37 0.67
C ILE A 102 -22.37 24.28 0.08
N ALA A 103 -21.39 23.94 0.93
CA ALA A 103 -20.03 23.70 0.46
C ALA A 103 -20.00 22.56 -0.56
N THR A 104 -19.28 22.74 -1.67
CA THR A 104 -19.09 21.67 -2.65
C THR A 104 -18.25 20.54 -2.04
N PRO A 105 -18.38 19.30 -2.53
CA PRO A 105 -17.55 18.18 -2.09
C PRO A 105 -16.05 18.48 -2.20
N THR A 106 -15.60 19.23 -3.22
CA THR A 106 -14.23 19.72 -3.36
C THR A 106 -13.85 20.68 -2.23
N ALA A 107 -14.70 21.66 -1.91
CA ALA A 107 -14.45 22.58 -0.79
C ALA A 107 -14.39 21.87 0.57
N LEU A 108 -15.26 20.87 0.79
CA LEU A 108 -15.24 20.02 1.99
C LEU A 108 -13.95 19.22 2.09
N ARG A 109 -13.50 18.60 0.98
CA ARG A 109 -12.23 17.88 0.94
C ARG A 109 -11.06 18.80 1.29
N ASP A 110 -10.99 19.98 0.68
CA ASP A 110 -9.86 20.88 0.88
C ASP A 110 -9.83 21.42 2.32
N ARG A 111 -11.00 21.65 2.92
CA ARG A 111 -11.13 21.96 4.35
C ARG A 111 -10.62 20.81 5.22
N ALA A 112 -11.07 19.58 4.96
CA ALA A 112 -10.65 18.39 5.72
C ALA A 112 -9.13 18.16 5.62
N LEU A 113 -8.55 18.30 4.42
CA LEU A 113 -7.10 18.18 4.23
C LEU A 113 -6.32 19.22 5.05
N LYS A 114 -6.83 20.46 5.09
CA LYS A 114 -6.24 21.56 5.87
C LYS A 114 -6.35 21.30 7.38
N GLU A 115 -7.49 20.83 7.87
CA GLU A 115 -7.72 20.52 9.29
C GLU A 115 -6.79 19.42 9.81
N VAL A 116 -6.56 18.37 9.02
CA VAL A 116 -5.66 17.26 9.39
C VAL A 116 -4.19 17.62 9.16
N GLY A 117 -3.88 18.85 8.70
CA GLY A 117 -2.51 19.29 8.42
C GLY A 117 -1.83 18.48 7.31
N ILE A 118 -2.61 17.82 6.45
CA ILE A 118 -2.11 17.03 5.33
C ILE A 118 -1.73 17.98 4.20
N ILE A 119 -0.48 18.45 4.25
CA ILE A 119 0.14 19.23 3.19
C ILE A 119 0.98 18.26 2.33
N GLY A 120 0.51 17.98 1.13
CA GLY A 120 1.18 17.10 0.17
C GLY A 120 0.69 15.65 0.18
N ASN A 121 1.51 14.73 -0.34
CA ASN A 121 1.08 13.36 -0.66
C ASN A 121 1.39 12.40 0.50
N VAL A 122 0.55 12.39 1.55
CA VAL A 122 0.70 11.49 2.71
C VAL A 122 0.78 10.03 2.29
N GLY A 123 0.04 9.62 1.26
CA GLY A 123 0.12 8.27 0.70
C GLY A 123 1.53 7.92 0.20
N GLU A 124 2.26 8.87 -0.40
CA GLU A 124 3.64 8.67 -0.85
C GLU A 124 4.60 8.47 0.33
N LYS A 125 4.44 9.24 1.42
CA LYS A 125 5.26 9.09 2.62
C LYS A 125 5.04 7.74 3.30
N VAL A 126 3.77 7.33 3.44
CA VAL A 126 3.41 6.02 4.01
C VAL A 126 3.94 4.90 3.12
N HIS A 127 3.81 5.02 1.80
CA HIS A 127 4.38 4.06 0.85
C HIS A 127 5.90 3.91 0.99
N GLN A 128 6.63 5.03 1.05
CA GLN A 128 8.07 5.02 1.26
C GLN A 128 8.46 4.33 2.57
N ALA A 129 7.74 4.60 3.66
CA ALA A 129 7.95 3.93 4.94
C ALA A 129 7.68 2.41 4.84
N MET A 130 6.59 2.01 4.18
CA MET A 130 6.24 0.59 4.04
C MET A 130 7.19 -0.19 3.12
N ARG A 131 7.99 0.47 2.27
CA ARG A 131 9.06 -0.17 1.50
C ARG A 131 10.25 -0.60 2.35
N LEU A 132 10.48 0.02 3.52
CA LEU A 132 11.65 -0.28 4.36
C LEU A 132 11.62 -1.71 4.90
N VAL A 133 10.46 -2.20 5.31
CA VAL A 133 10.29 -3.55 5.87
C VAL A 133 10.70 -4.65 4.87
N PRO A 134 10.14 -4.73 3.65
CA PRO A 134 10.54 -5.75 2.69
C PRO A 134 12.00 -5.60 2.23
N ILE A 135 12.53 -4.37 2.15
CA ILE A 135 13.96 -4.15 1.89
C ILE A 135 14.82 -4.75 3.00
N GLY A 136 14.47 -4.52 4.27
CA GLY A 136 15.15 -5.11 5.41
C GLY A 136 15.15 -6.65 5.36
N VAL A 137 14.01 -7.25 5.05
CA VAL A 137 13.88 -8.71 4.88
C VAL A 137 14.77 -9.23 3.73
N MET A 138 14.81 -8.53 2.59
CA MET A 138 15.70 -8.89 1.48
C MET A 138 17.17 -8.80 1.88
N VAL A 139 17.58 -7.74 2.57
CA VAL A 139 18.97 -7.55 3.04
C VAL A 139 19.37 -8.66 3.99
N ILE A 140 18.50 -9.04 4.94
CA ILE A 140 18.74 -10.18 5.82
C ILE A 140 18.95 -11.45 5.00
N GLY A 141 18.03 -11.77 4.07
CA GLY A 141 18.17 -12.95 3.20
C GLY A 141 19.49 -12.97 2.42
N ILE A 142 19.94 -11.83 1.88
CA ILE A 142 21.23 -11.71 1.18
C ILE A 142 22.41 -11.97 2.12
N LEU A 143 22.42 -11.37 3.31
CA LEU A 143 23.50 -11.56 4.28
C LEU A 143 23.61 -13.03 4.71
N LEU A 144 22.48 -13.70 4.91
CA LEU A 144 22.45 -15.13 5.23
C LEU A 144 22.94 -15.98 4.07
N LEU A 145 22.58 -15.63 2.84
CA LEU A 145 23.04 -16.34 1.65
C LEU A 145 24.56 -16.22 1.49
N ILE A 146 25.11 -15.03 1.73
CA ILE A 146 26.55 -14.78 1.67
C ILE A 146 27.28 -15.59 2.74
N SER A 147 26.82 -15.59 3.99
CA SER A 147 27.40 -16.42 5.06
C SER A 147 27.36 -17.90 4.70
N ALA A 148 26.23 -18.39 4.17
CA ALA A 148 26.07 -19.78 3.77
C ALA A 148 27.01 -20.19 2.61
N VAL A 149 27.20 -19.32 1.61
CA VAL A 149 28.09 -19.60 0.48
C VAL A 149 29.56 -19.55 0.90
N LEU A 150 29.91 -18.65 1.82
CA LEU A 150 31.29 -18.44 2.26
C LEU A 150 31.72 -19.36 3.41
N ASN A 151 30.82 -20.17 3.98
CA ASN A 151 31.03 -20.95 5.20
C ASN A 151 31.56 -20.10 6.37
N LEU A 152 31.04 -18.87 6.49
CA LEU A 152 31.36 -17.93 7.59
C LEU A 152 30.45 -18.14 8.78
#